data_AF-A0A7S0QJK0-F1
#
_entry.id   AF-A0A7S0QJK0-F1
#
_cell.length_a   1.000
_cell.length_b   1.000
_cell.length_c   1.000
_cell.angle_alpha   90.00
_cell.angle_beta   90.00
_cell.angle_gamma   90.00
#
_symmetry.space_group_name_H-M   'P 1'
#
loop_
_entity.id
_entity.type
_entity.pdbx_description
1 polymer ?
#
loop_
_entity_poly.entity_id
_entity_poly.type
_entity_poly.pdbx_seq_one_letter_code
_entity_poly.pdbx_strand_id
1 'polypeptide(L)'
;EIDKDVRRTFPGHRLFRTGPALLALRRVLVAYSVHNPRVGYCQSLNLLAATLLLFVDEEDAFWLLEALVAHTLPGYHTPALPACLADQGVLGVLLAERLP
;
A
#
# COMPACT_ATOMS: atom_id res chain seq x y z
N GLU A 1 -11.34 -8.77 -0.02
CA GLU A 1 -10.14 -8.24 0.68
C GLU A 1 -10.18 -6.74 0.90
N ILE A 2 -10.29 -5.89 -0.15
CA ILE A 2 -10.36 -4.41 0.00
C ILE A 2 -11.33 -3.96 1.12
N ASP A 3 -12.59 -4.40 1.09
CA ASP A 3 -13.59 -3.96 2.08
C ASP A 3 -13.23 -4.34 3.52
N LYS A 4 -12.56 -5.48 3.72
CA LYS A 4 -12.10 -5.91 5.05
C LYS A 4 -10.96 -5.00 5.52
N ASP A 5 -10.05 -4.67 4.61
CA ASP A 5 -8.86 -3.87 4.90
C ASP A 5 -9.18 -2.40 5.13
N VAL A 6 -10.07 -1.82 4.33
CA VAL A 6 -10.56 -0.44 4.51
C VAL A 6 -11.08 -0.24 5.94
N ARG A 7 -11.90 -1.16 6.46
CA ARG A 7 -12.47 -1.05 7.82
C ARG A 7 -11.45 -1.12 8.95
N ARG A 8 -10.31 -1.78 8.74
CA ARG A 8 -9.24 -1.91 9.75
C ARG A 8 -8.06 -0.95 9.50
N THR A 9 -8.14 -0.09 8.48
CA THR A 9 -7.06 0.84 8.15
C THR A 9 -7.15 2.09 9.04
N PHE A 10 -6.07 2.38 9.77
CA PHE A 10 -5.96 3.51 10.69
C PHE A 10 -7.18 3.73 11.61
N PRO A 11 -7.59 2.71 12.40
CA PRO A 11 -8.83 2.76 13.19
C PRO A 11 -8.81 3.87 14.26
N GLY A 12 -7.63 4.29 14.72
CA GLY A 12 -7.47 5.39 15.67
C GLY A 12 -7.44 6.78 15.04
N HIS A 13 -7.27 6.89 13.71
CA HIS A 13 -7.08 8.18 13.05
C HIS A 13 -8.43 8.87 12.80
N ARG A 14 -8.57 10.13 13.21
CA ARG A 14 -9.85 10.86 13.16
C ARG A 14 -10.50 10.86 11.77
N LEU A 15 -9.70 11.02 10.70
CA LEU A 15 -10.20 10.99 9.32
C LEU A 15 -10.77 9.63 8.92
N PHE A 16 -10.16 8.53 9.37
CA PHE A 16 -10.58 7.17 9.03
C PHE A 16 -11.64 6.60 9.98
N ARG A 17 -12.07 7.38 10.99
CA ARG A 17 -13.25 7.08 11.80
C ARG A 17 -14.56 7.48 11.13
N THR A 18 -14.51 8.36 10.12
CA THR A 18 -15.69 8.87 9.41
C THR A 18 -15.82 8.25 8.02
N GLY A 19 -17.03 8.27 7.47
CA GLY A 19 -17.34 7.66 6.17
C GLY A 19 -16.55 8.21 4.98
N PRO A 20 -16.32 9.53 4.84
CA PRO A 20 -15.72 10.09 3.62
C PRO A 20 -14.32 9.53 3.28
N ALA A 21 -13.40 9.46 4.25
CA ALA A 21 -12.04 8.97 3.99
C ALA A 21 -12.01 7.47 3.73
N LEU A 22 -12.86 6.69 4.41
CA LEU A 22 -12.99 5.25 4.14
C LEU A 22 -13.54 4.98 2.74
N LEU A 23 -14.49 5.81 2.28
CA LEU A 23 -15.04 5.71 0.93
C LEU A 23 -14.01 6.13 -0.13
N ALA A 24 -13.25 7.19 0.10
CA ALA A 24 -12.15 7.61 -0.78
C ALA A 24 -11.08 6.50 -0.87
N LEU A 25 -10.65 5.96 0.27
CA LEU A 25 -9.71 4.84 0.33
C LEU A 25 -10.22 3.64 -0.48
N ARG A 26 -11.49 3.28 -0.32
CA ARG A 26 -12.10 2.19 -1.08
C ARG A 26 -12.06 2.46 -2.59
N ARG A 27 -12.41 3.67 -3.03
CA ARG A 27 -12.41 4.05 -4.45
C ARG A 27 -11.02 3.99 -5.05
N VAL A 28 -10.01 4.55 -4.38
CA VAL A 28 -8.60 4.49 -4.81
C VAL A 28 -8.14 3.05 -4.97
N LEU A 29 -8.39 2.19 -3.97
CA LEU A 29 -7.95 0.80 -4.00
C LEU A 29 -8.65 -0.03 -5.09
N VAL A 30 -9.96 0.20 -5.28
CA VAL A 30 -10.72 -0.47 -6.36
C VAL A 30 -10.21 0.00 -7.72
N ALA A 31 -10.06 1.31 -7.91
CA ALA A 31 -9.53 1.89 -9.15
C ALA A 31 -8.14 1.33 -9.46
N TYR A 32 -7.26 1.25 -8.45
CA TYR A 32 -5.91 0.71 -8.62
C TYR A 32 -5.94 -0.76 -9.03
N SER A 33 -6.77 -1.58 -8.39
CA SER A 33 -6.87 -3.01 -8.71
C SER A 33 -7.36 -3.27 -10.14
N VAL A 34 -8.18 -2.37 -10.69
CA VAL A 34 -8.66 -2.43 -12.08
C VAL A 34 -7.61 -1.88 -13.04
N HIS A 35 -6.93 -0.79 -12.67
CA HIS A 35 -5.91 -0.15 -13.48
C HIS A 35 -4.69 -1.06 -13.72
N ASN A 36 -4.23 -1.74 -12.66
CA ASN A 36 -3.08 -2.64 -12.73
C ASN A 36 -3.49 -4.07 -12.31
N PRO A 37 -4.13 -4.86 -13.17
CA PRO A 37 -4.61 -6.21 -12.82
C PRO A 37 -3.47 -7.21 -12.58
N ARG A 38 -2.24 -6.91 -13.03
CA ARG A 38 -1.06 -7.75 -12.78
C ARG A 38 -0.66 -7.73 -11.30
N VAL A 39 -0.80 -6.59 -10.65
CA VAL A 39 -0.64 -6.45 -9.19
C VAL A 39 -1.96 -6.75 -8.49
N GLY A 40 -3.06 -6.24 -9.05
CA GLY A 40 -4.38 -6.27 -8.43
C GLY A 40 -4.39 -5.55 -7.09
N TYR A 41 -5.14 -6.08 -6.14
CA TYR A 41 -5.07 -5.65 -4.75
C TYR A 41 -4.18 -6.58 -3.93
N CYS A 42 -3.05 -6.06 -3.45
CA CYS A 42 -2.19 -6.71 -2.48
C CYS A 42 -2.44 -6.14 -1.07
N GLN A 43 -2.49 -7.03 -0.07
CA GLN A 43 -2.60 -6.63 1.33
C GLN A 43 -1.34 -5.85 1.74
N SER A 44 -1.49 -4.54 1.94
CA SER A 44 -0.47 -3.51 2.27
C SER A 44 -0.78 -2.21 1.53
N LEU A 45 -1.38 -2.29 0.33
CA LEU A 45 -1.73 -1.13 -0.49
C LEU A 45 -2.73 -0.20 0.22
N ASN A 46 -3.59 -0.75 1.07
CA ASN A 46 -4.50 0.03 1.92
C ASN A 46 -3.77 1.00 2.84
N LEU A 47 -2.61 0.63 3.40
CA LEU A 47 -1.83 1.51 4.26
C LEU A 47 -1.14 2.61 3.44
N LEU A 48 -0.61 2.28 2.27
CA LEU A 48 -0.02 3.26 1.36
C LEU A 48 -1.07 4.29 0.91
N ALA A 49 -2.18 3.82 0.34
CA ALA A 49 -3.26 4.68 -0.12
C ALA A 49 -3.85 5.54 1.02
N ALA A 50 -4.06 4.96 2.20
CA ALA A 50 -4.57 5.71 3.34
C ALA A 50 -3.57 6.76 3.82
N THR A 51 -2.26 6.49 3.76
CA THR A 51 -1.22 7.46 4.12
C THR A 51 -1.22 8.62 3.14
N LEU A 52 -1.31 8.35 1.84
CA LEU A 52 -1.36 9.40 0.80
C LEU A 52 -2.59 10.30 0.98
N LEU A 53 -3.76 9.70 1.26
CA LEU A 53 -5.01 10.42 1.53
C LEU A 53 -4.99 11.31 2.78
N LEU A 54 -3.93 11.26 3.60
CA LEU A 54 -3.73 12.23 4.68
C LEU A 54 -3.18 13.57 4.18
N PHE A 55 -2.56 13.59 3.00
CA PHE A 55 -1.79 14.74 2.51
C PHE A 55 -2.28 15.29 1.18
N VAL A 56 -2.94 14.48 0.36
CA VAL A 56 -3.41 14.85 -0.97
C VAL A 56 -4.86 14.42 -1.20
N ASP A 57 -5.47 14.98 -2.24
CA ASP A 57 -6.81 14.61 -2.66
C ASP A 57 -6.85 13.21 -3.31
N GLU A 58 -8.06 12.70 -3.53
CA GLU A 58 -8.28 11.30 -3.94
C GLU A 58 -7.60 10.92 -5.26
N GLU A 59 -7.65 11.81 -6.25
CA GLU A 59 -7.04 11.57 -7.57
C GLU A 59 -5.50 11.54 -7.48
N ASP A 60 -4.92 12.50 -6.76
CA ASP A 60 -3.48 12.55 -6.54
C ASP A 60 -3.00 11.33 -5.74
N ALA A 61 -3.77 10.91 -4.72
CA ALA A 61 -3.46 9.70 -3.96
C ALA A 61 -3.44 8.44 -4.84
N PHE A 62 -4.33 8.38 -5.85
CA PHE A 62 -4.33 7.28 -6.82
C PHE A 62 -3.05 7.29 -7.69
N TRP A 63 -2.70 8.42 -8.29
CA TRP A 63 -1.53 8.49 -9.17
C TRP A 63 -0.21 8.33 -8.40
N LEU A 64 -0.15 8.83 -7.16
CA LEU A 64 1.01 8.61 -6.29
C LEU A 64 1.12 7.14 -5.87
N LEU A 65 0.00 6.46 -5.59
CA LEU A 65 0.02 5.02 -5.32
C LEU A 65 0.55 4.24 -6.53
N GLU A 66 0.08 4.57 -7.73
CA GLU A 66 0.55 3.96 -8.98
C GLU A 66 2.05 4.15 -9.15
N ALA A 67 2.54 5.39 -9.08
CA ALA A 67 3.95 5.69 -9.23
C ALA A 67 4.81 5.02 -8.16
N LEU A 68 4.34 4.95 -6.91
CA LEU A 68 5.04 4.23 -5.84
C LEU A 68 5.20 2.75 -6.18
N VAL A 69 4.13 2.07 -6.57
CA VAL A 69 4.18 0.63 -6.84
C VAL A 69 4.93 0.31 -8.13
N ALA A 70 4.77 1.13 -9.16
CA ALA A 70 5.38 0.89 -10.47
C ALA A 70 6.87 1.26 -10.52
N HIS A 71 7.28 2.33 -9.85
CA HIS A 71 8.61 2.91 -10.02
C HIS A 71 9.48 2.85 -8.76
N THR A 72 8.89 3.00 -7.58
CA THR A 72 9.65 3.06 -6.33
C THR A 72 9.79 1.69 -5.68
N LEU A 73 8.74 0.87 -5.73
CA LEU A 73 8.65 -0.43 -5.07
C LEU A 73 8.32 -1.57 -6.06
N PRO A 74 9.04 -1.69 -7.19
CA PRO A 74 8.76 -2.74 -8.16
C PRO A 74 8.96 -4.12 -7.53
N GLY A 75 7.95 -4.98 -7.64
CA GLY A 75 8.02 -6.36 -7.13
C GLY A 75 7.75 -6.53 -5.63
N TYR A 76 7.41 -5.49 -4.88
CA TYR A 76 7.04 -5.61 -3.45
C TYR A 76 5.58 -5.98 -3.21
N HIS A 77 4.71 -5.72 -4.18
CA HIS A 77 3.26 -5.91 -4.02
C HIS A 77 2.69 -6.97 -4.97
N THR A 78 3.55 -7.77 -5.60
CA THR A 78 3.11 -8.92 -6.39
C THR A 78 2.90 -10.14 -5.49
N PRO A 79 2.09 -11.15 -5.89
CA PRO A 79 1.88 -12.34 -5.06
C PRO A 79 3.17 -13.09 -4.67
N ALA A 80 4.20 -13.03 -5.51
CA ALA A 80 5.48 -13.69 -5.26
C ALA A 80 6.46 -12.85 -4.41
N LEU A 81 6.18 -11.55 -4.21
CA LEU A 81 6.98 -10.64 -3.38
C LEU A 81 8.51 -10.70 -3.62
N PRO A 82 9.01 -10.86 -4.86
CA PRO A 82 10.42 -11.17 -5.11
C PRO A 82 11.38 -10.10 -4.57
N ALA A 83 11.03 -8.82 -4.70
CA ALA A 83 11.87 -7.73 -4.22
C ALA A 83 11.90 -7.68 -2.68
N CYS A 84 10.75 -7.90 -2.04
CA CYS A 84 10.67 -7.95 -0.57
C CYS A 84 11.51 -9.12 -0.01
N LEU A 85 11.46 -10.29 -0.64
CA LEU A 85 12.25 -11.45 -0.22
C LEU A 85 13.76 -11.22 -0.42
N ALA A 86 14.16 -10.57 -1.51
CA ALA A 86 15.56 -10.20 -1.74
C ALA A 86 16.08 -9.26 -0.65
N ASP A 87 15.30 -8.22 -0.33
CA ASP A 87 15.64 -7.26 0.71
C ASP A 87 15.69 -7.87 2.12
N GLN A 88 14.81 -8.82 2.42
CA GLN A 88 14.88 -9.59 3.67
C GLN A 88 16.20 -10.36 3.77
N GLY A 89 16.68 -10.93 2.67
CA GLY A 89 18.00 -11.57 2.61
C GLY A 89 19.14 -10.59 2.88
N VAL A 90 19.10 -9.42 2.24
CA VAL A 90 20.09 -8.34 2.47
C VAL A 90 20.06 -7.89 3.93
N LEU A 91 18.88 -7.69 4.51
CA LEU A 91 18.74 -7.33 5.92
C LEU A 91 19.35 -8.41 6.83
N GLY A 92 19.15 -9.69 6.54
CA GLY A 92 19.75 -10.79 7.30
C GLY A 92 21.27 -10.74 7.33
N VAL A 93 21.90 -10.45 6.18
CA VAL A 93 23.35 -10.25 6.08
C VAL A 93 23.80 -9.05 6.91
N LEU A 94 23.12 -7.91 6.78
CA LEU A 94 23.46 -6.69 7.53
C LEU A 94 23.33 -6.88 9.05
N LEU A 95 22.33 -7.63 9.51
CA LEU A 95 22.18 -7.95 10.92
C LEU A 95 23.35 -8.79 11.43
N ALA A 96 23.75 -9.84 10.69
CA ALA A 96 24.89 -10.68 11.07
C ALA A 96 26.21 -9.89 11.11
N GLU A 97 26.38 -8.89 10.25
CA GLU A 97 27.59 -8.05 10.21
C GLU A 97 27.61 -6.96 11.29
N ARG A 98 26.46 -6.37 11.63
CA ARG A 98 26.39 -5.15 12.47
C ARG A 98 25.90 -5.40 13.88
N LEU A 99 25.20 -6.50 14.14
CA LEU A 99 24.63 -6.89 15.43
C LEU A 99 24.87 -8.39 15.68
N PRO A 100 26.14 -8.80 15.91
CA PRO A 100 26.51 -10.20 16.12
C PRO A 100 25.98 -10.79 17.43
#